data_AF-A0A537YKD4-F1
#
_entry.id   AF-A0A537YKD4-F1
#
_cell.length_a   1.000
_cell.length_b   1.000
_cell.length_c   1.000
_cell.angle_alpha   90.00
_cell.angle_beta   90.00
_cell.angle_gamma   90.00
#
_symmetry.space_group_name_H-M   'P 1'
#
loop_
_entity.id
_entity.type
_entity.pdbx_description
1 polymer ?
#
loop_
_entity_poly.entity_id
_entity_poly.type
_entity_poly.pdbx_seq_one_letter_code
_entity_poly.pdbx_strand_id
1 'polypeptide(L)'
;MAEESAGGGHLPELRARLSELRATDNPVGIEEAEAAAESLAETFQPEPRVASGAYLDAIGSASRRLEQALGESGVSPFATAMQAAVGAVEELAAEVERNHKVPLT
;
A
#
# COMPACT_ATOMS: atom_id res chain seq x y z
N MET A 1 -15.75 16.75 1.50
CA MET A 1 -15.51 15.56 0.66
C MET A 1 -14.11 15.03 0.90
N ALA A 2 -13.81 14.69 2.16
CA ALA A 2 -12.64 13.91 2.57
C ALA A 2 -13.07 12.54 3.12
N GLU A 3 -14.34 12.41 3.52
CA GLU A 3 -14.94 11.18 4.05
C GLU A 3 -14.96 10.04 3.00
N GLU A 4 -15.17 10.36 1.71
CA GLU A 4 -15.11 9.38 0.62
C GLU A 4 -13.69 8.89 0.29
N SER A 5 -12.65 9.69 0.58
CA SER A 5 -11.25 9.32 0.33
C SER A 5 -10.50 8.81 1.57
N ALA A 6 -10.95 9.14 2.78
CA ALA A 6 -10.18 8.87 4.00
C ALA A 6 -10.44 7.48 4.61
N GLY A 7 -11.46 6.74 4.19
CA GLY A 7 -11.94 5.59 4.95
C GLY A 7 -11.78 4.18 4.35
N GLY A 8 -11.90 4.01 3.02
CA GLY A 8 -12.21 2.67 2.48
C GLY A 8 -11.53 2.27 1.18
N GLY A 9 -10.75 3.15 0.56
CA GLY A 9 -10.32 2.96 -0.83
C GLY A 9 -11.52 2.83 -1.79
N HIS A 10 -11.26 2.70 -3.08
CA HIS A 10 -12.30 2.58 -4.11
C HIS A 10 -12.39 1.13 -4.63
N LEU A 11 -12.58 0.16 -3.72
CA LEU A 11 -12.64 -1.26 -4.10
C LEU A 11 -13.71 -1.59 -5.16
N PRO A 12 -14.93 -1.02 -5.13
CA PRO A 12 -15.90 -1.23 -6.20
C PRO A 12 -15.41 -0.74 -7.57
N GLU A 13 -14.72 0.41 -7.60
CA GLU A 13 -14.16 0.98 -8.84
C GLU A 13 -13.00 0.12 -9.36
N LEU A 14 -12.14 -0.39 -8.47
CA LEU A 14 -11.09 -1.33 -8.82
C LEU A 14 -11.66 -2.61 -9.45
N ARG A 15 -12.69 -3.20 -8.85
CA ARG A 15 -13.36 -4.40 -9.38
C ARG A 15 -13.93 -4.14 -10.78
N ALA A 16 -14.54 -2.97 -11.01
CA ALA A 16 -15.04 -2.59 -12.33
C ALA A 16 -13.90 -2.49 -13.37
N ARG A 17 -12.79 -1.84 -13.01
CA ARG A 17 -11.60 -1.74 -13.88
C ARG A 17 -10.98 -3.10 -14.21
N LEU A 18 -10.90 -4.01 -13.25
CA LEU A 18 -10.37 -5.37 -13.48
C LEU A 18 -11.26 -6.14 -14.46
N SER A 19 -12.58 -6.02 -14.32
CA SER A 19 -13.55 -6.63 -15.23
C SER A 19 -13.46 -6.06 -16.65
N GLU A 20 -13.33 -4.74 -16.79
CA GLU A 20 -13.09 -4.10 -18.09
C GLU A 20 -11.76 -4.54 -18.72
N LEU A 21 -10.69 -4.60 -17.93
CA LEU A 21 -9.36 -5.03 -18.37
C LEU A 21 -9.36 -6.49 -18.83
N ARG A 22 -10.06 -7.37 -18.10
CA ARG A 22 -10.28 -8.76 -18.49
C ARG A 22 -11.01 -8.85 -19.83
N ALA A 23 -12.08 -8.06 -20.01
CA ALA A 23 -12.88 -8.07 -21.24
C ALA A 23 -12.12 -7.54 -22.46
N THR A 24 -11.17 -6.62 -22.25
CA THR A 24 -10.45 -5.94 -23.34
C THR A 24 -9.15 -6.64 -23.69
N ASP A 25 -8.29 -6.88 -22.70
CA ASP A 25 -6.89 -7.29 -22.90
C ASP A 25 -6.58 -8.68 -22.35
N ASN A 26 -7.40 -9.19 -21.42
CA ASN A 26 -7.25 -10.48 -20.74
C ASN A 26 -5.79 -10.82 -20.35
N PRO A 27 -5.10 -9.93 -19.59
CA PRO A 27 -3.70 -10.13 -19.25
C PRO A 27 -3.52 -11.34 -18.33
N VAL A 28 -2.34 -11.95 -18.37
CA VAL A 28 -1.97 -13.05 -17.45
C VAL A 28 -2.08 -12.57 -16.01
N GLY A 29 -2.77 -13.32 -15.15
CA GLY A 29 -2.94 -12.99 -13.73
C GLY A 29 -4.23 -12.21 -13.40
N ILE A 30 -5.05 -11.87 -14.42
CA ILE A 30 -6.25 -11.05 -14.20
C ILE A 30 -7.32 -11.78 -13.39
N GLU A 31 -7.50 -13.09 -13.58
CA GLU A 31 -8.41 -13.91 -12.79
C GLU A 31 -8.03 -13.93 -11.31
N GLU A 32 -6.74 -14.06 -11.00
CA GLU A 32 -6.23 -14.04 -9.63
C GLU A 32 -6.44 -12.67 -8.97
N ALA A 33 -6.25 -11.59 -9.73
CA ALA A 33 -6.52 -10.23 -9.27
C ALA A 33 -8.02 -9.99 -8.99
N GLU A 34 -8.92 -10.45 -9.87
CA GLU A 34 -10.36 -10.39 -9.67
C GLU A 34 -10.80 -11.18 -8.42
N ALA A 35 -10.30 -12.40 -8.28
CA ALA A 35 -10.61 -13.26 -7.13
C ALA A 35 -10.10 -12.65 -5.81
N ALA A 36 -8.91 -12.06 -5.80
CA ALA A 36 -8.38 -11.40 -4.62
C ALA A 36 -9.18 -10.13 -4.24
N ALA A 37 -9.64 -9.37 -5.24
CA ALA A 37 -10.47 -8.19 -5.01
C ALA A 37 -11.87 -8.56 -4.48
N GLU A 38 -12.44 -9.66 -4.96
CA GLU A 38 -13.68 -10.23 -4.43
C GLU A 38 -13.51 -10.70 -2.98
N SER A 39 -12.45 -11.46 -2.69
CA SER A 39 -12.14 -11.92 -1.34
C SER A 39 -11.97 -10.76 -0.35
N LEU A 40 -11.32 -9.66 -0.75
CA LEU A 40 -11.24 -8.45 0.08
C LEU A 40 -12.63 -7.83 0.33
N ALA A 41 -13.48 -7.75 -0.69
CA ALA A 41 -14.83 -7.19 -0.52
C ALA A 41 -15.67 -8.00 0.46
N GLU A 42 -15.55 -9.33 0.43
CA GLU A 42 -16.24 -10.23 1.36
C GLU A 42 -15.79 -10.05 2.83
N THR A 43 -14.62 -9.46 3.07
CA THR A 43 -14.18 -9.18 4.45
C THR A 43 -14.94 -8.03 5.09
N PHE A 44 -15.52 -7.12 4.30
CA PHE A 44 -16.15 -5.92 4.84
C PHE A 44 -17.49 -6.22 5.51
N GLN A 45 -17.58 -5.86 6.79
CA GLN A 45 -18.82 -5.93 7.55
C GLN A 45 -19.75 -4.76 7.19
N PRO A 46 -21.07 -4.95 7.21
CA PRO A 46 -22.03 -3.86 7.01
C PRO A 46 -21.90 -2.79 8.10
N GLU A 47 -22.27 -1.55 7.78
CA GLU A 47 -22.24 -0.43 8.73
C GLU A 47 -23.49 -0.37 9.62
N PRO A 48 -23.37 0.09 10.88
CA PRO A 48 -22.13 0.45 11.59
C PRO A 48 -21.36 -0.80 12.07
N ARG A 49 -20.02 -0.71 12.04
CA ARG A 49 -19.13 -1.81 12.42
C ARG A 49 -18.08 -1.38 13.43
N VAL A 50 -17.60 -2.34 14.22
CA VAL A 50 -16.54 -2.11 15.20
C VAL A 50 -15.18 -2.45 14.57
N ALA A 51 -14.24 -1.52 14.66
CA ALA A 51 -12.84 -1.73 14.24
C ALA A 51 -12.08 -2.63 15.24
N SER A 52 -12.54 -3.86 15.43
CA SER A 52 -11.86 -4.84 16.29
C SER A 52 -10.53 -5.27 15.67
N GLY A 53 -9.56 -5.68 16.50
CA GLY A 53 -8.26 -6.17 16.01
C GLY A 53 -8.41 -7.30 14.99
N ALA A 54 -9.22 -8.31 15.30
CA ALA A 54 -9.48 -9.43 14.39
C ALA A 54 -10.11 -8.99 13.05
N TYR A 55 -10.97 -7.98 13.06
CA TYR A 55 -11.56 -7.42 11.84
C TYR A 55 -10.50 -6.69 11.00
N LEU A 56 -9.68 -5.85 11.63
CA LEU A 56 -8.61 -5.14 10.94
C LEU A 56 -7.53 -6.09 10.40
N ASP A 57 -7.22 -7.17 11.12
CA ASP A 57 -6.30 -8.22 10.66
C ASP A 57 -6.85 -8.97 9.44
N ALA A 58 -8.16 -9.27 9.44
CA ALA A 58 -8.82 -9.92 8.31
C ALA A 58 -8.72 -9.03 7.06
N ILE A 59 -9.07 -7.75 7.17
CA ILE A 59 -8.92 -6.76 6.09
C ILE A 59 -7.46 -6.70 5.63
N GLY A 60 -6.51 -6.48 6.54
CA GLY A 60 -5.09 -6.34 6.20
C GLY A 60 -4.53 -7.59 5.51
N SER A 61 -4.97 -8.78 5.91
CA SER A 61 -4.58 -10.03 5.24
C SER A 61 -5.13 -10.12 3.82
N ALA A 62 -6.38 -9.71 3.58
CA ALA A 62 -7.00 -9.75 2.27
C ALA A 62 -6.43 -8.67 1.34
N SER A 63 -6.15 -7.46 1.87
CA SER A 63 -5.46 -6.40 1.13
C SER A 63 -4.09 -6.86 0.65
N ARG A 64 -3.29 -7.52 1.50
CA ARG A 64 -1.99 -8.06 1.08
C ARG A 64 -2.10 -9.10 -0.03
N ARG A 65 -3.13 -9.95 -0.01
CA ARG A 65 -3.35 -10.91 -1.10
C ARG A 65 -3.68 -10.21 -2.42
N LEU A 66 -4.49 -9.15 -2.35
CA LEU A 66 -4.80 -8.32 -3.51
C LEU A 66 -3.56 -7.61 -4.06
N GLU A 67 -2.74 -7.00 -3.20
CA GLU A 67 -1.47 -6.38 -3.60
C GLU A 67 -0.54 -7.37 -4.32
N GLN A 68 -0.41 -8.59 -3.78
CA GLN A 68 0.38 -9.66 -4.40
C GLN A 68 -0.16 -10.07 -5.77
N ALA A 69 -1.49 -10.24 -5.89
CA ALA A 69 -2.14 -10.60 -7.16
C ALA A 69 -2.02 -9.50 -8.22
N LEU A 70 -2.01 -8.23 -7.81
CA LEU A 70 -1.77 -7.08 -8.69
C LEU A 70 -0.29 -6.91 -9.08
N GLY A 71 0.61 -7.75 -8.56
CA GLY A 71 2.01 -7.77 -8.94
C GLY A 71 2.93 -6.98 -8.01
N GLU A 72 2.49 -6.55 -6.83
CA GLU A 72 3.36 -5.96 -5.81
C GLU A 72 4.13 -7.07 -5.08
N SER A 73 5.04 -7.71 -5.83
CA SER A 73 6.07 -8.62 -5.32
C SER A 73 7.46 -7.94 -5.25
N GLY A 74 7.52 -6.62 -5.51
CA GLY A 74 8.75 -5.83 -5.53
C GLY A 74 8.91 -4.95 -4.28
N VAL A 75 10.16 -4.57 -3.99
CA VAL A 75 10.49 -3.59 -2.94
C VAL A 75 9.71 -2.30 -3.23
N SER A 76 8.90 -1.84 -2.27
CA SER A 76 8.11 -0.60 -2.40
C SER A 76 8.98 0.55 -2.93
N PRO A 77 8.51 1.37 -3.88
CA PRO A 77 9.22 2.56 -4.35
C PRO A 77 9.63 3.50 -3.20
N PHE A 78 8.80 3.58 -2.15
CA PHE A 78 9.10 4.30 -0.91
C PHE A 78 10.24 3.64 -0.12
N ALA A 79 10.22 2.32 0.04
CA ALA A 79 11.29 1.58 0.71
C ALA A 79 12.62 1.69 -0.04
N THR A 80 12.59 1.65 -1.37
CA THR A 80 13.75 1.87 -2.25
C THR A 80 14.28 3.30 -2.10
N ALA A 81 13.39 4.30 -2.06
CA ALA A 81 13.76 5.69 -1.83
C ALA A 81 14.35 5.92 -0.43
N MET A 82 13.80 5.30 0.61
CA MET A 82 14.34 5.35 1.97
C MET A 82 15.73 4.71 2.06
N GLN A 83 15.93 3.54 1.45
CA GLN A 83 17.25 2.89 1.38
C GLN A 83 18.27 3.74 0.64
N ALA A 84 17.89 4.37 -0.47
CA ALA A 84 18.76 5.28 -1.22
C ALA A 84 19.09 6.56 -0.44
N ALA A 85 18.19 7.02 0.42
CA ALA A 85 18.36 8.24 1.21
C ALA A 85 19.29 8.06 2.44
N VAL A 86 19.51 6.84 2.93
CA VAL A 86 20.36 6.58 4.12
C VAL A 86 21.77 7.15 3.93
N GLY A 87 22.40 6.94 2.76
CA GLY A 87 23.75 7.45 2.50
C GLY A 87 23.83 8.99 2.50
N ALA A 88 22.79 9.67 1.99
CA ALA A 88 22.73 11.13 2.00
C ALA A 88 22.54 11.70 3.43
N VAL A 89 21.81 10.98 4.28
CA VAL A 89 21.64 11.35 5.70
C VAL A 89 22.94 11.17 6.48
N GLU A 90 23.69 10.11 6.22
CA GLU A 90 25.00 9.86 6.85
C GLU A 90 26.04 10.91 6.46
N GLU A 91 26.10 11.29 5.17
CA GLU A 91 26.97 12.37 4.71
C GLU A 91 26.62 13.71 5.37
N LEU A 92 25.33 14.05 5.42
CA LEU A 92 24.85 15.28 6.07
C LEU A 92 25.19 15.28 7.57
N ALA A 93 25.01 14.15 8.26
CA ALA A 93 25.37 14.03 9.66
C ALA A 93 26.87 14.26 9.87
N ALA A 94 27.73 13.63 9.04
CA ALA A 94 29.18 13.81 9.11
C ALA A 94 29.60 15.25 8.80
N GLU A 95 28.93 15.93 7.87
CA GLU A 95 29.15 17.34 7.57
C GLU A 95 28.79 18.23 8.77
N VAL A 96 27.63 18.01 9.39
CA VAL A 96 27.19 18.75 10.57
C VAL A 96 28.17 18.56 11.73
N GLU A 97 28.61 17.32 11.98
CA GLU A 97 29.57 17.05 13.04
C GLU A 97 30.91 17.75 12.82
N ARG A 98 31.41 17.76 11.58
CA ARG A 98 32.67 18.41 11.21
C ARG A 98 32.61 19.93 11.40
N ASN A 99 31.49 20.53 11.06
CA ASN A 99 31.35 21.98 10.99
C ASN A 99 30.78 22.60 12.28
N HIS A 100 30.13 21.81 13.15
CA HIS A 100 29.46 22.30 14.34
C HIS A 100 29.98 21.73 15.67
N LYS A 101 30.98 20.83 15.67
CA LYS A 101 31.71 20.41 16.89
C LYS A 101 32.99 21.22 17.13
N VAL A 102 33.01 22.50 16.78
CA VAL A 102 34.12 23.41 17.09
C VAL A 102 33.98 23.92 18.53
N PRO A 103 35.09 24.10 19.29
CA PRO A 103 35.01 24.71 20.62
C PRO A 103 34.41 26.11 20.51
N LEU A 104 33.46 26.41 21.39
CA LEU A 104 32.98 27.78 21.57
C LEU A 104 34.09 28.60 22.23
N THR A 105 34.79 29.41 21.44
CA THR A 105 35.74 30.43 21.93
C THR A 105 35.01 31.67 22.42
#